data_AF-A0A7X9BRF0-F1
#
_entry.id   AF-A0A7X9BRF0-F1
#
_cell.length_a   1.000
_cell.length_b   1.000
_cell.length_c   1.000
_cell.angle_alpha   90.00
_cell.angle_beta   90.00
_cell.angle_gamma   90.00
#
_symmetry.space_group_name_H-M   'P 1'
#
loop_
_entity.id
_entity.type
_entity.pdbx_description
1 polymer ?
#
loop_
_entity_poly.entity_id
_entity_poly.type
_entity_poly.pdbx_seq_one_letter_code
_entity_poly.pdbx_strand_id
1 'polypeptide(L)'
;MHFEKTMEKIVALCKNRGFIFQGSEIYDGLANTWDYGPLGVEFKNNVKKAWWKKFIQESPYNVGVDCAILMNPKVWVASGHVGSFSDPLIDCKQCKTRHRADKIIEDFNTANGIDIPVDGMSNEVMRDYLKEK
;
A
#
# COMPACT_ATOMS: atom_id res chain seq x y z
N MET A 1 12.51 17.54 26.75
CA MET A 1 11.30 16.71 26.83
C MET A 1 11.15 15.99 25.49
N HIS A 2 11.47 14.70 25.42
CA HIS A 2 11.25 13.92 24.20
C HIS A 2 9.76 13.59 24.13
N PHE A 3 9.05 14.19 23.17
CA PHE A 3 7.68 13.79 22.89
C PHE A 3 7.70 12.44 22.18
N GLU A 4 6.98 11.47 22.74
CA GLU A 4 6.74 10.19 22.09
C GLU A 4 5.96 10.42 20.79
N LYS A 5 6.53 9.99 19.67
CA LYS A 5 5.95 10.12 18.33
C LYS A 5 5.17 8.84 18.01
N THR A 6 3.87 8.86 18.26
CA THR A 6 2.97 7.75 17.89
C THR A 6 2.29 8.04 16.55
N MET A 7 1.79 7.01 15.88
CA MET A 7 1.07 7.18 14.61
C MET A 7 -0.21 7.99 14.80
N GLU A 8 -0.92 7.85 15.92
CA GLU A 8 -2.13 8.63 16.20
C GLU A 8 -1.82 10.13 16.27
N LYS A 9 -0.69 10.51 16.89
CA LYS A 9 -0.27 11.91 16.97
C LYS A 9 0.09 12.47 15.59
N ILE A 10 0.72 11.68 14.74
CA ILE A 10 1.07 12.07 13.36
C ILE A 10 -0.21 12.26 12.54
N VAL A 11 -1.13 11.30 12.58
CA VAL A 11 -2.42 11.39 11.87
C VAL A 11 -3.22 12.60 12.33
N ALA A 12 -3.31 12.83 13.65
CA ALA A 12 -3.99 14.00 14.21
C ALA A 12 -3.34 15.31 13.74
N LEU A 13 -2.01 15.40 13.72
CA LEU A 13 -1.31 16.58 13.21
C LEU A 13 -1.63 16.81 11.73
N CYS A 14 -1.57 15.76 10.90
CA CYS A 14 -1.82 15.85 9.47
C CYS A 14 -3.23 16.36 9.18
N LYS A 15 -4.24 15.83 9.89
CA LYS A 15 -5.64 16.25 9.76
C LYS A 15 -5.84 17.69 10.25
N ASN A 16 -5.33 18.02 11.44
CA ASN A 16 -5.55 19.33 12.06
C ASN A 16 -4.77 20.49 11.39
N ARG A 17 -3.71 20.19 10.65
CA ARG A 17 -2.86 21.20 10.01
C ARG A 17 -3.01 21.27 8.50
N GLY A 18 -3.93 20.51 7.91
CA GLY A 18 -4.18 20.55 6.47
C GLY A 18 -3.08 19.91 5.61
N PHE A 19 -2.51 18.81 6.09
CA PHE A 19 -1.64 17.96 5.26
C PHE A 19 -2.43 16.87 4.55
N ILE A 20 -3.16 16.03 5.28
CA ILE A 20 -3.85 14.86 4.73
C ILE A 20 -5.24 14.76 5.37
N PHE A 21 -6.24 14.55 4.53
CA PHE A 21 -7.63 14.28 4.91
C PHE A 21 -8.06 12.91 4.39
N GLN A 22 -9.10 12.34 4.99
CA GLN A 22 -9.71 11.12 4.46
C GLN A 22 -10.41 11.46 3.14
N GLY A 23 -10.21 10.65 2.11
CA GLY A 23 -10.89 10.87 0.83
C GLY A 23 -12.40 10.77 1.01
N SER A 24 -13.16 11.72 0.46
CA SER A 24 -14.63 11.79 0.61
C SER A 24 -15.11 11.89 2.07
N GLU A 25 -14.35 12.55 2.96
CA GLU A 25 -14.61 12.60 4.41
C GLU A 25 -16.05 12.98 4.82
N ILE A 26 -16.71 13.90 4.10
CA ILE A 26 -18.09 14.33 4.42
C ILE A 26 -19.17 13.30 4.02
N TYR A 27 -18.77 12.20 3.36
CA TYR A 27 -19.62 11.09 2.92
C TYR A 27 -19.11 9.77 3.51
N ASP A 28 -18.79 9.75 4.80
CA ASP A 28 -18.25 8.61 5.56
C ASP A 28 -16.85 8.13 5.14
N GLY A 29 -16.28 8.79 4.13
CA GLY A 29 -14.97 8.50 3.59
C GLY A 29 -14.92 7.26 2.70
N LEU A 30 -13.87 7.18 1.88
CA LEU A 30 -13.60 6.04 1.02
C LEU A 30 -12.27 5.40 1.44
N ALA A 31 -12.34 4.14 1.86
CA ALA A 31 -11.17 3.39 2.32
C ALA A 31 -10.05 3.43 1.26
N ASN A 32 -8.80 3.56 1.74
CA ASN A 32 -7.60 3.66 0.93
C ASN A 32 -7.54 4.86 -0.04
N THR A 33 -8.29 5.92 0.26
CA THR A 33 -8.18 7.19 -0.46
C THR A 33 -7.96 8.35 0.49
N TRP A 34 -7.17 9.33 0.05
CA TRP A 34 -6.78 10.49 0.84
C TRP A 34 -6.62 11.74 -0.02
N ASP A 35 -7.05 12.87 0.53
CA ASP A 35 -6.90 14.17 -0.10
C ASP A 35 -5.75 14.95 0.54
N TYR A 36 -4.90 15.56 -0.30
CA TYR A 36 -3.79 16.39 0.17
C TYR A 36 -4.29 17.83 0.37
N GLY A 37 -4.26 18.31 1.61
CA GLY A 37 -4.63 19.69 1.95
C GLY A 37 -3.58 20.72 1.51
N PRO A 38 -3.76 22.01 1.86
CA PRO A 38 -2.88 23.09 1.40
C PRO A 38 -1.40 22.89 1.75
N LEU A 39 -1.07 22.44 2.96
CA LEU A 39 0.32 22.14 3.33
C LEU A 39 0.79 20.81 2.73
N GLY A 40 -0.12 19.85 2.59
CA GLY A 40 0.18 18.54 2.04
C GLY A 40 0.55 18.56 0.57
N VAL A 41 -0.14 19.37 -0.24
CA VAL A 41 0.15 19.49 -1.67
C VAL A 41 1.51 20.13 -1.89
N GLU A 42 1.85 21.18 -1.14
CA GLU A 42 3.18 21.81 -1.19
C GLU A 42 4.28 20.85 -0.74
N PHE A 43 4.06 20.15 0.37
CA PHE A 43 4.99 19.14 0.86
C PHE A 43 5.24 18.03 -0.18
N LYS A 44 4.17 17.43 -0.71
CA LYS A 44 4.23 16.40 -1.76
C LYS A 44 4.98 16.90 -2.99
N ASN A 45 4.68 18.11 -3.45
CA ASN A 45 5.32 18.71 -4.63
C ASN A 45 6.80 18.98 -4.39
N ASN A 46 7.20 19.42 -3.19
CA ASN A 46 8.60 19.64 -2.84
C ASN A 46 9.39 18.33 -2.82
N VAL A 47 8.83 17.26 -2.27
CA VAL A 47 9.45 15.92 -2.31
C VAL A 47 9.62 15.43 -3.75
N LYS A 48 8.57 15.55 -4.59
CA LYS A 48 8.64 15.19 -6.01
C LYS A 48 9.72 15.98 -6.76
N LYS A 49 9.81 17.29 -6.55
CA LYS A 49 10.82 18.16 -7.17
C LYS A 49 12.24 17.77 -6.74
N ALA A 50 12.45 17.52 -5.44
CA ALA A 50 13.75 17.11 -4.91
C ALA A 50 14.19 15.76 -5.51
N TRP A 51 13.28 14.79 -5.59
CA TRP A 51 13.54 13.49 -6.21
C TRP A 51 13.86 13.63 -7.71
N TRP A 52 13.06 14.40 -8.45
CA TRP A 52 13.25 14.61 -9.88
C TRP A 52 14.59 15.26 -10.19
N LYS A 53 14.96 16.31 -9.43
CA LYS A 53 16.26 16.95 -9.55
C LYS A 53 17.38 15.93 -9.33
N LYS A 54 17.31 15.17 -8.24
CA LYS A 54 18.40 14.27 -7.84
C LYS A 54 18.61 13.10 -8.78
N PHE A 55 17.52 12.44 -9.16
CA PHE A 55 17.61 11.17 -9.88
C PHE A 55 17.48 11.32 -11.39
N ILE A 56 16.77 12.34 -11.87
CA ILE A 56 16.59 12.55 -13.31
C ILE A 56 17.55 13.62 -13.83
N GLN A 57 17.51 14.84 -13.30
CA GLN A 57 18.25 15.97 -13.89
C GLN A 57 19.76 15.94 -13.61
N GLU A 58 20.17 15.45 -12.44
CA GLU A 58 21.59 15.34 -12.07
C GLU A 58 22.27 14.08 -12.64
N SER A 59 21.53 13.17 -13.27
CA SER A 59 22.09 11.97 -13.91
C SER A 59 22.16 12.14 -15.43
N PRO A 60 23.33 11.99 -16.06
CA PRO A 60 23.45 12.09 -17.52
C PRO A 60 22.81 10.91 -18.26
N TYR A 61 22.38 9.86 -17.55
CA TYR A 61 21.84 8.63 -18.13
C TYR A 61 20.31 8.51 -18.04
N ASN A 62 19.65 9.43 -17.33
CA ASN A 62 18.21 9.34 -17.09
C ASN A 62 17.45 10.40 -17.89
N VAL A 63 16.26 10.03 -18.37
CA VAL A 63 15.36 10.92 -19.10
C VAL A 63 13.97 10.87 -18.49
N GLY A 64 13.32 12.03 -18.43
CA GLY A 64 11.94 12.14 -17.96
C GLY A 64 10.94 11.75 -19.05
N VAL A 65 9.94 10.96 -18.69
CA VAL A 65 8.81 10.59 -19.56
C VAL A 65 7.53 10.67 -18.73
N ASP A 66 6.43 11.15 -19.33
CA ASP A 66 5.10 11.13 -18.74
C ASP A 66 4.17 10.27 -19.60
N CYS A 67 3.67 9.17 -19.04
CA CYS A 67 2.92 8.14 -19.74
C CYS A 67 1.44 8.18 -19.35
N ALA A 68 0.58 7.79 -20.28
CA ALA A 68 -0.85 7.63 -19.98
C ALA A 68 -1.10 6.52 -18.95
N ILE A 69 -2.02 6.76 -18.01
CA ILE A 69 -2.44 5.78 -16.99
C ILE A 69 -3.23 4.64 -17.63
N LEU A 70 -4.10 4.94 -18.61
CA LEU A 70 -4.87 3.94 -19.32
C LEU A 70 -4.01 3.34 -20.44
N MET A 71 -3.82 2.01 -20.40
CA MET A 71 -2.96 1.28 -21.31
C MET A 71 -3.73 0.17 -22.05
N ASN A 72 -3.23 -0.22 -23.21
CA ASN A 72 -3.76 -1.39 -23.94
C ASN A 72 -3.59 -2.67 -23.09
N PRO A 73 -4.63 -3.52 -22.94
CA PRO A 73 -4.56 -4.73 -22.12
C PRO A 73 -3.38 -5.67 -22.42
N LYS A 74 -2.91 -5.70 -23.67
CA LYS A 74 -1.76 -6.51 -24.07
C LYS A 74 -0.48 -6.17 -23.30
N VAL A 75 -0.32 -4.93 -22.83
CA VAL A 75 0.83 -4.50 -22.00
C VAL A 75 0.81 -5.21 -20.65
N TRP A 76 -0.36 -5.34 -20.02
CA TRP A 76 -0.52 -6.03 -18.73
C TRP A 76 -0.31 -7.54 -18.85
N VAL A 77 -0.69 -8.12 -19.99
CA VAL A 77 -0.41 -9.54 -20.29
C VAL A 77 1.08 -9.76 -20.51
N ALA A 78 1.71 -8.95 -21.37
CA ALA A 78 3.13 -9.10 -21.70
C ALA A 78 4.06 -8.87 -20.50
N SER A 79 3.70 -7.97 -19.59
CA SER A 79 4.44 -7.73 -18.34
C SER A 79 4.13 -8.75 -17.23
N GLY A 80 3.19 -9.67 -17.44
CA GLY A 80 2.81 -10.71 -16.48
C GLY A 80 1.81 -10.27 -15.39
N HIS A 81 1.48 -8.98 -15.27
CA HIS A 81 0.60 -8.46 -14.23
C HIS A 81 -0.76 -9.17 -14.18
N VAL A 82 -1.33 -9.53 -15.33
CA VAL A 82 -2.62 -10.25 -15.38
C VAL A 82 -2.56 -11.62 -14.69
N GLY A 83 -1.40 -12.29 -14.72
CA GLY A 83 -1.23 -13.63 -14.16
C GLY A 83 -0.69 -13.65 -12.73
N SER A 84 0.07 -12.63 -12.32
CA SER A 84 0.82 -12.66 -11.05
C SER A 84 0.53 -11.52 -10.09
N PHE A 85 -0.07 -10.41 -10.53
CA PHE A 85 -0.29 -9.24 -9.67
C PHE A 85 -1.61 -9.36 -8.90
N SER A 86 -1.67 -10.33 -7.99
CA SER A 86 -2.83 -10.60 -7.14
C SER A 86 -2.40 -11.04 -5.74
N ASP A 87 -3.12 -10.56 -4.72
CA ASP A 87 -2.94 -11.02 -3.35
C ASP A 87 -3.81 -12.28 -3.08
N PRO A 88 -3.35 -13.21 -2.22
CA PRO A 88 -4.11 -14.38 -1.80
C PRO A 88 -5.22 -13.97 -0.82
N LEU A 89 -6.48 -14.05 -1.25
CA LEU A 89 -7.64 -13.63 -0.44
C LEU A 89 -8.43 -14.84 0.07
N ILE A 90 -8.90 -14.74 1.32
CA ILE A 90 -9.82 -15.68 1.97
C ILE A 90 -11.08 -14.97 2.45
N ASP A 91 -12.23 -15.60 2.24
CA ASP A 91 -13.55 -15.06 2.61
C ASP A 91 -14.09 -15.76 3.87
N CYS A 92 -14.42 -14.98 4.90
CA CYS A 92 -15.13 -15.51 6.05
C CYS A 92 -16.62 -15.62 5.72
N LYS A 93 -17.15 -16.85 5.65
CA LYS A 93 -18.57 -17.09 5.30
C LYS A 93 -19.55 -16.55 6.35
N GLN A 94 -19.12 -16.36 7.59
CA GLN A 94 -19.96 -15.89 8.70
C GLN A 94 -20.10 -14.37 8.70
N CYS A 95 -18.99 -13.62 8.76
CA CYS A 95 -19.01 -12.16 8.80
C CYS A 95 -18.92 -11.48 7.43
N LYS A 96 -18.78 -12.25 6.33
CA LYS A 96 -18.70 -11.75 4.94
C LYS A 96 -17.53 -10.79 4.68
N THR A 97 -16.53 -10.78 5.56
CA THR A 97 -15.30 -10.00 5.37
C THR A 97 -14.28 -10.81 4.59
N ARG A 98 -13.44 -10.08 3.86
CA ARG A 98 -12.33 -10.63 3.08
C ARG A 98 -11.01 -10.27 3.74
N HIS A 99 -10.13 -11.26 3.85
CA HIS A 99 -8.83 -11.11 4.48
C HIS A 99 -7.73 -11.59 3.54
N ARG A 100 -6.54 -11.04 3.74
CA ARG A 100 -5.31 -11.52 3.11
C ARG A 100 -4.83 -12.77 3.83
N ALA A 101 -4.76 -13.90 3.14
CA ALA A 101 -4.43 -15.19 3.72
C ALA A 101 -2.99 -15.23 4.22
N ASP A 102 -2.08 -14.65 3.45
CA ASP A 102 -0.68 -14.48 3.83
C ASP A 102 -0.54 -13.68 5.13
N LYS A 103 -1.32 -12.60 5.28
CA LYS A 103 -1.30 -11.78 6.49
C LYS A 103 -1.79 -12.54 7.73
N ILE A 104 -2.83 -13.35 7.58
CA ILE A 104 -3.34 -14.21 8.66
C ILE A 104 -2.26 -15.21 9.10
N ILE A 105 -1.58 -15.85 8.14
CA ILE A 105 -0.51 -16.80 8.42
C ILE A 105 0.67 -16.10 9.09
N GLU A 106 1.07 -14.91 8.63
CA GLU A 106 2.15 -14.12 9.21
C GLU A 106 1.85 -13.72 10.66
N ASP A 107 0.64 -13.27 10.94
CA ASP A 107 0.21 -12.87 12.28
C ASP A 107 0.17 -14.09 13.22
N PHE A 108 -0.31 -15.25 12.75
CA PHE A 108 -0.25 -16.51 13.49
C PHE A 108 1.18 -16.95 13.76
N ASN A 109 2.05 -16.90 12.75
CA ASN A 109 3.46 -17.30 12.85
C ASN A 109 4.19 -16.44 13.89
N THR A 110 3.97 -15.13 13.83
CA THR A 110 4.54 -14.16 14.79
C THR A 110 4.07 -14.46 16.22
N ALA A 111 2.77 -14.72 16.41
CA ALA A 111 2.21 -15.03 17.73
C ALA A 111 2.70 -16.36 18.31
N ASN A 112 3.08 -17.32 17.46
CA ASN A 112 3.53 -18.66 17.86
C ASN A 112 5.05 -18.86 17.76
N GLY A 113 5.82 -17.81 17.43
CA GLY A 113 7.27 -17.89 17.29
C GLY A 113 7.74 -18.79 16.14
N ILE A 114 6.95 -18.90 15.07
CA ILE A 114 7.26 -19.68 13.87
C ILE A 114 7.94 -18.75 12.86
N ASP A 115 9.18 -19.05 12.47
CA ASP A 115 9.93 -18.28 11.47
C ASP A 115 9.85 -18.96 10.09
N ILE A 116 8.68 -18.89 9.47
CA ILE A 116 8.45 -19.38 8.10
C ILE A 116 8.08 -18.17 7.23
N PRO A 117 8.85 -17.86 6.18
CA PRO A 117 8.52 -16.80 5.25
C PRO A 117 7.27 -17.18 4.46
N VAL A 118 6.24 -16.36 4.58
CA VAL A 118 4.95 -16.54 3.88
C VAL A 118 5.00 -15.96 2.47
N ASP A 119 5.91 -15.00 2.23
CA ASP A 119 6.09 -14.34 0.95
C ASP A 119 6.53 -15.33 -0.13
N GLY A 120 5.71 -15.48 -1.17
CA GLY A 120 5.92 -16.44 -2.25
C GLY A 120 5.28 -17.83 -2.07
N MET A 121 4.55 -18.09 -0.98
CA MET A 121 3.73 -19.31 -0.89
C MET A 121 2.67 -19.35 -1.99
N SER A 122 2.40 -20.53 -2.54
CA SER A 122 1.27 -20.69 -3.46
C SER A 122 -0.05 -20.71 -2.69
N ASN A 123 -1.15 -20.38 -3.37
CA ASN A 123 -2.50 -20.42 -2.78
C ASN A 123 -2.85 -21.81 -2.21
N GLU A 124 -2.33 -22.89 -2.82
CA GLU A 124 -2.56 -24.25 -2.35
C GLU A 124 -1.85 -24.52 -1.03
N VAL A 125 -0.57 -24.12 -0.93
CA VAL A 125 0.23 -24.26 0.29
C VAL A 125 -0.40 -23.46 1.44
N MET A 126 -0.80 -22.20 1.18
CA MET A 126 -1.46 -21.37 2.19
C MET A 126 -2.79 -21.97 2.65
N ARG A 127 -3.59 -22.51 1.72
CA ARG A 127 -4.86 -23.17 2.05
C ARG A 127 -4.63 -24.38 2.94
N ASP A 128 -3.64 -25.20 2.63
CA ASP A 128 -3.38 -26.42 3.37
C ASP A 128 -2.79 -26.09 4.75
N TYR A 129 -1.90 -25.10 4.85
CA TYR A 129 -1.42 -24.55 6.13
C TYR A 129 -2.57 -24.08 7.04
N LEU A 130 -3.52 -23.32 6.49
CA LEU A 130 -4.69 -22.82 7.23
C LEU A 130 -5.71 -23.91 7.60
N LYS A 131 -5.63 -25.11 7.01
CA LYS A 131 -6.48 -26.26 7.39
C LYS A 131 -5.83 -27.13 8.46
N GLU A 132 -4.51 -27.23 8.45
CA GLU A 132 -3.73 -28.02 9.41
C GLU A 132 -3.62 -27.35 10.79
N LYS A 133 -3.82 -26.03 10.84
CA LYS A 133 -3.75 -25.20 12.05
C LYS A 133 -5.12 -24.65 12.42
#